data_AF-A0A6M8U9R7-F1
#
_entry.id   AF-A0A6M8U9R7-F1
#
_cell.length_a   1.000
_cell.length_b   1.000
_cell.length_c   1.000
_cell.angle_alpha   90.00
_cell.angle_beta   90.00
_cell.angle_gamma   90.00
#
_symmetry.space_group_name_H-M   'P 1'
#
loop_
_entity.id
_entity.type
_entity.pdbx_description
1 polymer ?
#
loop_
_entity_poly.entity_id
_entity_poly.type
_entity_poly.pdbx_seq_one_letter_code
_entity_poly.pdbx_strand_id
1 'polypeptide(L)'
;MTIVNRPDPESAGAKIDDMRQELLSRKKVGKAGLPFHMLREDQIKTRWTEPEAVAIKAASEVLSSNPAVETNIAAIRGFLAMFAESPEMLQHVHNELQSAGLPVPDWLPVPQRKQV
;
A
#
# COMPACT_ATOMS: atom_id res chain seq x y z
N MET A 1 7.22 19.29 18.22
CA MET A 1 7.89 18.21 17.45
C MET A 1 7.16 16.92 17.79
N THR A 2 6.35 16.39 16.87
CA THR A 2 5.65 15.12 17.08
C THR A 2 6.58 14.00 16.66
N ILE A 3 7.02 13.18 17.61
CA ILE A 3 7.85 12.00 17.32
C ILE A 3 6.89 10.91 16.84
N VAL A 4 6.95 10.60 15.55
CA VAL A 4 6.19 9.50 14.95
C VAL A 4 7.01 8.22 15.16
N ASN A 5 6.52 7.31 15.99
CA ASN A 5 7.09 5.98 16.10
C ASN A 5 6.90 5.25 14.76
N ARG A 6 8.01 4.99 14.07
CA ARG A 6 8.00 4.16 12.86
C ARG A 6 7.84 2.70 13.27
N PRO A 7 7.09 1.90 12.50
CA PRO A 7 7.00 0.46 12.75
C PRO A 7 8.39 -0.20 12.62
N ASP A 8 8.57 -1.30 13.34
CA ASP A 8 9.81 -2.10 13.35
C ASP A 8 10.18 -2.56 11.93
N PRO A 9 11.44 -2.39 11.47
CA PRO A 9 11.90 -2.85 10.16
C PRO A 9 11.80 -4.37 9.92
N GLU A 10 11.51 -5.18 10.94
CA GLU A 10 11.23 -6.62 10.78
C GLU A 10 9.73 -6.97 10.75
N SER A 11 8.84 -5.98 10.93
CA SER A 11 7.40 -6.20 10.90
C SER A 11 6.85 -6.32 9.48
N ALA A 12 5.74 -7.04 9.31
CA ALA A 12 4.97 -7.03 8.08
C ALA A 12 4.59 -5.59 7.72
N GLY A 13 5.23 -5.04 6.70
CA GLY A 13 5.09 -3.63 6.32
C GLY A 13 6.35 -2.77 6.47
N ALA A 14 7.51 -3.34 6.80
CA ALA A 14 8.79 -2.61 6.80
C ALA A 14 9.11 -1.94 5.44
N LYS A 15 8.78 -2.60 4.34
CA LYS A 15 8.91 -2.02 2.98
C LYS A 15 7.91 -0.91 2.68
N ILE A 16 6.92 -0.65 3.55
CA ILE A 16 5.91 0.38 3.30
C ILE A 16 6.51 1.79 3.35
N ASP A 17 7.58 1.99 4.11
CA ASP A 17 8.29 3.27 4.12
C ASP A 17 9.01 3.51 2.77
N ASP A 18 9.61 2.46 2.19
CA ASP A 18 10.17 2.52 0.83
C ASP A 18 9.07 2.73 -0.22
N MET A 19 7.92 2.04 -0.08
CA MET A 19 6.75 2.27 -0.91
C MET A 19 6.17 3.68 -0.75
N ARG A 20 6.26 4.31 0.43
CA ARG A 20 5.82 5.70 0.60
C ARG A 20 6.67 6.63 -0.23
N GLN A 21 7.99 6.46 -0.20
CA GLN A 21 8.89 7.24 -1.05
C GLN A 21 8.66 6.97 -2.54
N GLU A 22 8.38 5.72 -2.90
CA GLU A 22 8.05 5.34 -4.28
C GLU A 22 6.70 5.91 -4.74
N LEU A 23 5.67 5.88 -3.91
CA LEU A 23 4.36 6.46 -4.23
C LEU A 23 4.43 7.99 -4.29
N LEU A 24 5.26 8.61 -3.45
CA LEU A 24 5.55 10.05 -3.51
C LEU A 24 6.33 10.40 -4.78
N SER A 25 7.30 9.58 -5.20
CA SER A 25 8.06 9.81 -6.44
C SER A 25 7.18 9.67 -7.68
N ARG A 26 6.26 8.69 -7.70
CA ARG A 26 5.25 8.52 -8.76
C ARG A 26 4.31 9.71 -8.92
N LYS A 27 4.16 10.56 -7.89
CA LYS A 27 3.33 11.78 -7.93
C LYS A 27 4.12 13.09 -8.10
N LYS A 28 5.46 13.05 -8.10
CA LYS A 28 6.30 14.20 -8.46
C LYS A 28 6.45 14.24 -9.98
N VAL A 29 5.96 15.30 -10.60
CA VAL A 29 6.21 15.58 -12.03
C VAL A 29 7.73 15.73 -12.22
N GLY A 30 8.36 14.84 -13.00
CA GLY A 30 9.71 15.06 -13.55
C GLY A 30 10.87 14.11 -13.19
N LYS A 31 10.75 13.06 -12.34
CA LYS A 31 11.78 11.99 -12.24
C LYS A 31 11.20 10.61 -11.91
N ALA A 32 11.59 9.62 -12.72
CA ALA A 32 11.33 8.17 -12.69
C ALA A 32 10.19 7.66 -11.78
N GLY A 33 8.99 8.20 -11.96
CA GLY A 33 7.78 7.42 -11.68
C GLY A 33 7.71 6.24 -12.66
N LEU A 34 6.96 5.20 -12.30
CA LEU A 34 6.61 4.12 -13.24
C LEU A 34 6.16 4.76 -14.56
N PRO A 35 6.69 4.30 -15.71
CA PRO A 35 6.19 4.74 -17.01
C PRO A 35 4.67 4.68 -17.05
N PHE A 36 4.00 5.68 -17.62
CA PHE A 36 2.53 5.75 -17.64
C PHE A 36 1.86 4.48 -18.19
N HIS A 37 2.51 3.78 -19.13
CA HIS A 37 2.02 2.50 -19.65
C HIS A 37 1.98 1.34 -18.63
N MET A 38 2.65 1.49 -17.48
CA MET A 38 2.61 0.55 -16.36
C MET A 38 1.57 0.93 -15.30
N LEU A 39 0.92 2.08 -15.44
CA LEU A 39 -0.14 2.54 -14.55
C LEU A 39 -1.49 2.30 -15.22
N ARG A 40 -2.45 1.75 -14.47
CA ARG A 40 -3.85 1.76 -14.93
C ARG A 40 -4.37 3.20 -14.86
N GLU A 41 -5.08 3.63 -15.88
CA GLU A 41 -5.77 4.93 -15.89
C GLU A 41 -7.04 4.93 -15.01
N ASP A 42 -7.44 3.75 -14.54
CA ASP A 42 -8.61 3.58 -13.69
C ASP A 42 -8.45 4.33 -12.36
N GLN A 43 -9.41 5.22 -12.08
CA GLN A 43 -9.44 6.00 -10.85
C GLN A 43 -10.46 5.43 -9.87
N ILE A 44 -10.02 5.18 -8.63
CA ILE A 44 -10.92 4.88 -7.52
C ILE A 44 -11.35 6.22 -6.89
N LYS A 45 -12.65 6.54 -6.98
CA LYS A 45 -13.23 7.73 -6.34
C LYS A 45 -13.88 7.34 -5.02
N THR A 46 -13.38 7.90 -3.93
CA THR A 46 -13.94 7.72 -2.58
C THR A 46 -14.64 9.00 -2.12
N ARG A 47 -15.71 8.83 -1.32
CA ARG A 47 -16.39 9.93 -0.63
C ARG A 47 -16.12 9.79 0.85
N TRP A 48 -15.75 10.90 1.48
CA TRP A 48 -15.48 11.00 2.91
C TRP A 48 -16.43 12.03 3.51
N THR A 49 -16.82 11.80 4.75
CA THR A 49 -17.37 12.84 5.60
C THR A 49 -16.30 13.88 5.92
N GLU A 50 -16.72 15.08 6.32
CA GLU A 50 -15.81 16.16 6.74
C GLU A 50 -14.78 15.71 7.82
N PRO A 51 -15.18 15.04 8.93
CA PRO A 51 -14.21 14.61 9.94
C PRO A 51 -13.21 13.57 9.41
N GLU A 52 -13.63 12.67 8.52
CA GLU A 52 -12.72 11.70 7.90
C GLU A 52 -11.69 12.40 7.01
N ALA A 53 -12.12 13.37 6.20
CA ALA A 53 -11.22 14.14 5.35
C ALA A 53 -10.19 14.92 6.17
N VAL A 54 -10.61 15.54 7.27
CA VAL A 54 -9.72 16.24 8.21
C VAL A 54 -8.71 15.28 8.84
N ALA A 55 -9.16 14.11 9.30
CA ALA A 55 -8.27 13.11 9.90
C ALA A 55 -7.19 12.61 8.92
N ILE A 56 -7.59 12.27 7.68
CA ILE A 56 -6.67 11.84 6.63
C ILE A 56 -5.65 12.93 6.31
N LYS A 57 -6.12 14.18 6.17
CA LYS A 57 -5.25 15.32 5.88
C LYS A 57 -4.22 15.54 6.99
N ALA A 58 -4.66 15.57 8.25
CA ALA A 58 -3.78 15.77 9.39
C ALA A 58 -2.73 14.65 9.51
N ALA A 59 -3.13 13.39 9.34
CA ALA A 59 -2.21 12.25 9.33
C ALA A 59 -1.17 12.36 8.21
N SER A 60 -1.61 12.79 7.02
CA SER A 60 -0.71 12.94 5.86
C SER A 60 0.32 14.04 6.05
N GLU A 61 -0.07 15.17 6.66
CA GLU A 61 0.83 16.28 6.98
C GLU A 61 1.91 15.86 7.98
N VAL A 62 1.53 15.12 9.03
CA VAL A 62 2.48 14.57 10.02
C VAL A 62 3.49 13.62 9.36
N LEU A 63 3.04 12.85 8.36
CA LEU A 63 3.87 11.92 7.59
C LEU A 63 4.63 12.59 6.43
N SER A 64 4.54 13.92 6.29
CA SER A 64 5.15 14.68 5.18
C SER A 64 4.79 14.10 3.80
N SER A 65 3.52 13.72 3.63
CA SER A 65 2.99 13.03 2.47
C SER A 65 1.69 13.69 1.99
N ASN A 66 1.08 13.17 0.92
CA ASN A 66 -0.24 13.63 0.46
C ASN A 66 -1.36 12.64 0.84
N PRO A 67 -2.60 13.12 1.06
CA PRO A 67 -3.76 12.29 1.39
C PRO A 67 -3.96 11.08 0.49
N ALA A 68 -3.75 11.26 -0.82
CA ALA A 68 -3.94 10.19 -1.78
C ALA A 68 -2.80 9.14 -1.77
N VAL A 69 -1.64 9.42 -1.18
CA VAL A 69 -0.58 8.41 -0.95
C VAL A 69 -0.87 7.67 0.34
N GLU A 70 -1.20 8.38 1.42
CA GLU A 70 -1.47 7.73 2.71
C GLU A 70 -2.72 6.87 2.68
N THR A 71 -3.74 7.24 1.91
CA THR A 71 -4.92 6.38 1.69
C THR A 71 -4.57 5.10 0.93
N ASN A 72 -3.69 5.16 -0.07
CA ASN A 72 -3.19 3.96 -0.76
C ASN A 72 -2.39 3.06 0.19
N ILE A 73 -1.51 3.66 1.01
CA ILE A 73 -0.73 2.92 2.01
C ILE A 73 -1.66 2.27 3.05
N ALA A 74 -2.66 3.01 3.52
CA ALA A 74 -3.64 2.49 4.47
C ALA A 74 -4.42 1.31 3.89
N ALA A 75 -4.83 1.38 2.61
CA ALA A 75 -5.49 0.27 1.93
C ALA A 75 -4.60 -0.97 1.86
N ILE A 76 -3.32 -0.81 1.48
CA ILE A 76 -2.35 -1.92 1.42
C ILE A 76 -2.15 -2.53 2.80
N ARG A 77 -1.99 -1.70 3.85
CA ARG A 77 -1.93 -2.17 5.24
C ARG A 77 -3.18 -2.95 5.65
N GLY A 78 -4.35 -2.48 5.25
CA GLY A 78 -5.61 -3.18 5.46
C GLY A 78 -5.64 -4.57 4.82
N PHE A 79 -5.23 -4.68 3.55
CA PHE A 79 -5.12 -5.98 2.88
C PHE A 79 -4.12 -6.91 3.58
N LEU A 80 -2.95 -6.40 3.98
CA LEU A 80 -1.96 -7.20 4.71
C LEU A 80 -2.51 -7.73 6.04
N ALA A 81 -3.26 -6.91 6.78
CA ALA A 81 -3.93 -7.35 8.01
C ALA A 81 -4.98 -8.44 7.72
N MET A 82 -5.80 -8.27 6.68
CA MET A 82 -6.77 -9.28 6.26
C MET A 82 -6.10 -10.61 5.87
N PHE A 83 -4.94 -10.56 5.20
CA PHE A 83 -4.19 -11.77 4.83
C PHE A 83 -3.56 -12.47 6.03
N ALA A 84 -3.17 -11.72 7.06
CA ALA A 84 -2.69 -12.30 8.31
C ALA A 84 -3.82 -13.05 9.05
N GLU A 85 -5.05 -12.52 8.98
CA GLU A 85 -6.24 -13.15 9.56
C GLU A 85 -6.76 -14.33 8.73
N SER A 86 -6.57 -14.29 7.40
CA SER A 86 -7.03 -15.32 6.46
C SER A 86 -5.95 -15.71 5.46
N PRO A 87 -5.07 -16.68 5.80
CA PRO A 87 -4.02 -17.15 4.89
C PRO A 87 -4.55 -17.75 3.59
N GLU A 88 -5.77 -18.28 3.60
CA GLU A 88 -6.45 -18.82 2.41
C GLU A 88 -6.75 -17.71 1.38
N MET A 89 -7.10 -16.52 1.86
CA MET A 89 -7.30 -15.35 1.00
C MET A 89 -5.99 -14.94 0.30
N LEU A 90 -4.87 -14.98 1.02
CA LEU A 90 -3.56 -14.71 0.45
C LEU A 90 -3.21 -15.71 -0.67
N GLN A 91 -3.45 -17.01 -0.43
CA GLN A 91 -3.23 -18.05 -1.44
C GLN A 91 -4.11 -17.82 -2.67
N HIS A 92 -5.38 -17.44 -2.47
CA HIS A 92 -6.28 -17.14 -3.57
C HIS A 92 -5.78 -15.95 -4.42
N VAL A 93 -5.34 -14.86 -3.80
CA VAL A 93 -4.79 -13.69 -4.51
C VAL A 93 -3.54 -14.07 -5.33
N HIS A 94 -2.66 -14.91 -4.80
CA HIS A 94 -1.49 -15.41 -5.56
C HIS A 94 -1.90 -16.24 -6.78
N ASN A 95 -2.90 -17.11 -6.64
CA ASN A 95 -3.40 -17.92 -7.75
C ASN A 95 -4.01 -17.05 -8.85
N GLU A 96 -4.74 -15.99 -8.49
CA GLU A 96 -5.32 -15.03 -9.44
C GLU A 96 -4.24 -14.21 -10.17
N LEU A 97 -3.18 -13.79 -9.47
CA LEU A 97 -2.06 -13.10 -10.12
C LEU A 97 -1.34 -14.02 -11.12
N GLN A 98 -1.13 -15.28 -10.73
CA GLN A 98 -0.51 -16.28 -11.60
C GLN A 98 -1.38 -16.61 -12.82
N SER A 99 -2.69 -16.78 -12.64
CA SER A 99 -3.61 -17.09 -13.74
C SER A 99 -3.71 -15.95 -14.76
N ALA A 100 -3.60 -14.70 -14.30
CA ALA A 100 -3.54 -13.52 -15.13
C ALA A 100 -2.16 -13.27 -15.78
N GLY A 101 -1.14 -14.07 -15.44
CA GLY A 101 0.24 -13.86 -15.91
C GLY A 101 0.88 -12.56 -15.39
N LEU A 102 0.39 -12.05 -14.26
CA LEU A 102 0.86 -10.79 -13.66
C LEU A 102 1.95 -11.06 -12.61
N PRO A 103 2.94 -10.16 -12.48
CA PRO A 103 3.95 -10.27 -11.45
C PRO A 103 3.33 -10.06 -10.06
N VAL A 104 3.86 -10.79 -9.08
CA VAL A 104 3.48 -10.60 -7.67
C VAL A 104 4.06 -9.27 -7.18
N PRO A 105 3.26 -8.38 -6.57
CA PRO A 105 3.77 -7.13 -6.01
C PRO A 105 4.77 -7.37 -4.87
N ASP A 106 5.84 -6.59 -4.80
CA ASP A 106 6.94 -6.75 -3.82
C ASP A 106 6.53 -6.63 -2.35
N TRP A 107 5.37 -6.03 -2.11
CA TRP A 107 4.79 -5.84 -0.78
C TRP A 107 3.87 -6.99 -0.37
N LEU A 108 3.45 -7.84 -1.31
CA LEU A 108 2.54 -8.95 -1.04
C LEU A 108 3.34 -10.12 -0.41
N PRO A 109 2.95 -10.62 0.77
CA PRO A 109 3.65 -11.73 1.43
C PRO A 109 3.55 -13.03 0.61
N VAL A 110 4.52 -13.91 0.78
CA VAL A 110 4.48 -15.25 0.18
C VAL A 110 3.54 -16.14 1.01
N PRO A 111 2.61 -16.91 0.41
CA PRO A 111 1.77 -17.83 1.14
C PRO A 111 2.64 -18.88 1.84
N GLN A 112 2.40 -19.10 3.13
CA GLN A 112 3.07 -20.19 3.83
C GLN A 112 2.52 -21.52 3.29
N ARG A 113 3.37 -22.34 2.67
CA ARG A 113 3.01 -23.75 2.43
C ARG A 113 2.86 -24.39 3.80
N LYS A 114 1.66 -24.86 4.15
CA LYS A 114 1.50 -25.80 5.27
C LYS A 114 2.44 -26.96 5.00
N GLN A 115 3.47 -27.10 5.82
CA GLN A 115 4.23 -28.35 5.91
C GLN A 115 3.22 -29.39 6.43
N VAL A 116 2.90 -30.37 5.58
CA VAL A 116 2.19 -31.58 5.95
C VAL A 116 3.20 -32.55 6.55
#